data_AF-A0A922T712-F1
#
_entry.id   AF-A0A922T712-F1
#
_cell.length_a   1.000
_cell.length_b   1.000
_cell.length_c   1.000
_cell.angle_alpha   90.00
_cell.angle_beta   90.00
_cell.angle_gamma   90.00
#
_symmetry.space_group_name_H-M   'P 1'
#
loop_
_entity.id
_entity.type
_entity.pdbx_description
1 polymer ?
#
loop_
_entity_poly.entity_id
_entity_poly.type
_entity_poly.pdbx_seq_one_letter_code
_entity_poly.pdbx_strand_id
1 'polypeptide(L)'
;MLGLSLGLPSAAFGRSAWYRQPAYAALPQDGGPPIGAAFIADFRRRRFAQTSAATAAIATATPEILAQLQPLGFADLFAFTRASGATFVDASGKVVLASTDEPRFDWSDGTGALLLERPATNLLLQSQTLAASAWTKASSSLPGQTVTCGSLVLEAVRRTGDVFGGLQQPVSLVDGTRYAVSMFLKQGNGGLSWFGLYNSTDAVWQSAVQINWPAPEIPLSAAHVSVPGNGQRNLPADIRVQQLSDGICRLSFTFVATSATGDTVSVNAHANRNDDQSGNYFGGMQIEASPFATAYIPTAASAATRAADRCRLSAAGESLLQRAQASLLVQARGLSGTNGRLIGGPSTRLLGFDAEGTGLLVGSETPLTVTTGLTQPLVASGCAIAFDPSTKAGAYNGGNVMTLAAAMDADRSAAYLGRDGTGSFADGRYEALLVWPFRISGDALQAKAVTHAGLPDLRHRNPGEREF
;
A
#
# COMPACT_ATOMS: atom_id res chain seq x y z
N MET A 1 -61.72 10.09 -41.27
CA MET A 1 -60.51 10.75 -40.71
C MET A 1 -59.93 9.83 -39.66
N LEU A 2 -58.93 9.03 -40.04
CA LEU A 2 -58.19 8.14 -39.15
C LEU A 2 -56.88 8.84 -38.79
N GLY A 3 -56.76 9.29 -37.54
CA GLY A 3 -55.55 9.94 -37.03
C GLY A 3 -54.49 8.92 -36.64
N LEU A 4 -53.34 8.96 -37.32
CA LEU A 4 -52.12 8.29 -36.89
C LEU A 4 -51.52 9.05 -35.69
N SER A 5 -51.47 8.40 -34.53
CA SER A 5 -50.64 8.80 -33.40
C SER A 5 -49.22 8.29 -33.64
N LEU A 6 -48.29 9.21 -33.92
CA LEU A 6 -46.85 8.94 -33.91
C LEU A 6 -46.39 8.86 -32.44
N GLY A 7 -46.20 7.65 -31.93
CA GLY A 7 -45.54 7.43 -30.66
C GLY A 7 -44.07 7.86 -30.74
N LEU A 8 -43.72 8.93 -30.03
CA LEU A 8 -42.33 9.25 -29.74
C LEU A 8 -41.72 8.12 -28.89
N PRO A 9 -40.50 7.65 -29.18
CA PRO A 9 -39.86 6.66 -28.33
C PRO A 9 -39.62 7.28 -26.95
N SER A 10 -40.07 6.59 -25.90
CA SER A 10 -39.80 6.96 -24.53
C SER A 10 -38.28 7.05 -24.34
N ALA A 11 -37.81 8.22 -23.92
CA ALA A 11 -36.45 8.38 -23.46
C ALA A 11 -36.24 7.36 -22.33
N ALA A 12 -35.40 6.36 -22.58
CA ALA A 12 -34.84 5.55 -21.52
C ALA A 12 -34.26 6.51 -20.48
N PHE A 13 -34.77 6.46 -19.25
CA PHE A 13 -34.13 7.12 -18.11
C PHE A 13 -32.75 6.47 -17.95
N GLY A 14 -31.77 7.03 -18.64
CA GLY A 14 -30.40 6.54 -18.64
C GLY A 14 -29.85 6.64 -17.24
N ARG A 15 -29.32 5.53 -16.73
CA ARG A 15 -28.53 5.51 -15.49
C ARG A 15 -27.49 6.64 -15.59
N SER A 16 -27.49 7.58 -14.66
CA SER A 16 -26.47 8.63 -14.64
C SER A 16 -25.09 7.98 -14.62
N ALA A 17 -24.17 8.48 -15.45
CA ALA A 17 -22.82 7.95 -15.50
C ALA A 17 -22.20 7.91 -14.10
N TRP A 18 -21.47 6.85 -13.76
CA TRP A 18 -21.00 6.59 -12.38
C TRP A 18 -20.21 7.75 -11.77
N TYR A 19 -19.52 8.54 -12.60
CA TYR A 19 -18.71 9.68 -12.22
C TYR A 19 -19.51 10.99 -12.01
N ARG A 20 -20.83 10.98 -12.24
CA ARG A 20 -21.74 12.11 -11.96
C ARG A 20 -22.42 12.02 -10.59
N GLN A 21 -22.00 11.07 -9.75
CA GLN A 21 -22.56 10.91 -8.42
C GLN A 21 -22.24 12.11 -7.52
N PRO A 22 -23.14 12.51 -6.60
CA PRO A 22 -22.91 13.63 -5.66
C PRO A 22 -21.63 13.48 -4.83
N ALA A 23 -21.17 12.25 -4.60
CA ALA A 23 -19.91 11.97 -3.90
C ALA A 23 -18.69 12.62 -4.57
N TYR A 24 -18.73 12.84 -5.90
CA TYR A 24 -17.66 13.48 -6.66
C TYR A 24 -17.84 14.99 -6.83
N ALA A 25 -18.96 15.56 -6.38
CA ALA A 25 -19.21 17.00 -6.42
C ALA A 25 -18.79 17.69 -5.12
N ALA A 26 -18.36 18.95 -5.21
CA ALA A 26 -17.99 19.77 -4.05
C ALA A 26 -18.45 21.22 -4.24
N LEU A 27 -18.72 21.91 -3.14
CA LEU A 27 -19.10 23.32 -3.15
C LEU A 27 -17.87 24.21 -3.41
N PRO A 28 -17.90 25.10 -4.42
CA PRO A 28 -16.86 26.10 -4.62
C PRO A 28 -16.76 27.10 -3.44
N GLN A 29 -15.59 27.68 -3.25
CA GLN A 29 -15.35 28.69 -2.19
C GLN A 29 -16.18 29.97 -2.38
N ASP A 30 -16.60 30.28 -3.60
CA ASP A 30 -17.41 31.46 -3.93
C ASP A 30 -18.92 31.27 -3.69
N GLY A 31 -19.35 30.08 -3.24
CA GLY A 31 -20.75 29.80 -2.91
C GLY A 31 -21.63 29.38 -4.09
N GLY A 32 -21.05 29.09 -5.27
CA GLY A 32 -21.77 28.51 -6.41
C GLY A 32 -22.37 27.12 -6.13
N PRO A 33 -23.16 26.57 -7.08
CA PRO A 33 -23.69 25.20 -6.95
C PRO A 33 -22.56 24.16 -6.90
N PRO A 34 -22.79 22.96 -6.34
CA PRO A 34 -21.79 21.90 -6.35
C PRO A 34 -21.35 21.52 -7.77
N ILE A 35 -20.03 21.49 -8.00
CA ILE A 35 -19.42 21.12 -9.28
C ILE A 35 -18.65 19.80 -9.11
N GLY A 36 -18.73 18.93 -10.12
CA GLY A 36 -18.01 17.65 -10.15
C GLY A 36 -16.49 17.81 -10.21
N ALA A 37 -15.77 16.76 -9.82
CA ALA A 37 -14.33 16.64 -10.06
C ALA A 37 -14.04 16.60 -11.58
N ALA A 38 -12.85 17.07 -11.97
CA ALA A 38 -12.34 17.01 -13.35
C ALA A 38 -11.41 15.81 -13.59
N PHE A 39 -11.00 15.12 -12.52
CA PHE A 39 -10.18 13.92 -12.53
C PHE A 39 -10.62 13.01 -11.38
N ILE A 40 -10.91 11.75 -11.67
CA ILE A 40 -11.32 10.74 -10.70
C ILE A 40 -10.56 9.45 -10.99
N ALA A 41 -9.72 9.04 -10.05
CA ALA A 41 -9.16 7.71 -9.99
C ALA A 41 -9.68 7.01 -8.72
N ASP A 42 -10.62 6.09 -8.87
CA ASP A 42 -11.10 5.20 -7.81
C ASP A 42 -10.40 3.85 -7.96
N PHE A 43 -9.25 3.70 -7.30
CA PHE A 43 -8.42 2.50 -7.39
C PHE A 43 -9.13 1.28 -6.79
N ARG A 44 -10.01 1.48 -5.79
CA ARG A 44 -10.77 0.40 -5.17
C ARG A 44 -11.74 -0.29 -6.11
N ARG A 45 -12.34 0.47 -7.01
CA ARG A 45 -13.26 -0.06 -8.03
C ARG A 45 -12.64 -0.20 -9.41
N ARG A 46 -11.37 0.20 -9.57
CA ARG A 46 -10.65 0.31 -10.85
C ARG A 46 -11.46 1.10 -11.88
N ARG A 47 -11.99 2.25 -11.44
CA ARG A 47 -12.78 3.17 -12.28
C ARG A 47 -12.04 4.49 -12.40
N PHE A 48 -11.88 4.94 -13.64
CA PHE A 48 -11.11 6.12 -13.98
C PHE A 48 -11.91 7.01 -14.92
N ALA A 49 -11.92 8.30 -14.64
CA ALA A 49 -12.56 9.30 -15.48
C ALA A 49 -11.80 10.61 -15.40
N GLN A 50 -11.74 11.33 -16.52
CA GLN A 50 -11.06 12.62 -16.62
C GLN A 50 -11.87 13.53 -17.53
N THR A 51 -11.65 14.84 -17.43
CA THR A 51 -12.25 15.83 -18.32
C THR A 51 -12.12 15.43 -19.80
N SER A 52 -13.18 15.68 -20.57
CA SER A 52 -13.18 15.55 -22.02
C SER A 52 -12.54 16.75 -22.73
N ALA A 53 -12.23 17.82 -22.00
CA ALA A 53 -11.54 18.97 -22.56
C ALA A 53 -10.14 18.59 -23.04
N ALA A 54 -9.74 19.12 -24.20
CA ALA A 54 -8.37 18.97 -24.70
C ALA A 54 -7.38 19.61 -23.71
N THR A 55 -6.21 18.97 -23.51
CA THR A 55 -5.21 19.40 -22.53
C THR A 55 -4.85 20.89 -22.65
N ALA A 56 -4.67 21.40 -23.88
CA ALA A 56 -4.35 22.80 -24.13
C ALA A 56 -5.45 23.80 -23.72
N ALA A 57 -6.71 23.36 -23.60
CA ALA A 57 -7.83 24.18 -23.19
C ALA A 57 -8.05 24.20 -21.66
N ILE A 58 -7.40 23.30 -20.91
CA ILE A 58 -7.66 23.12 -19.47
C ILE A 58 -7.35 24.39 -18.67
N ALA A 59 -6.32 25.15 -19.05
CA ALA A 59 -5.92 26.36 -18.34
C ALA A 59 -7.01 27.45 -18.33
N THR A 60 -7.78 27.57 -19.41
CA THR A 60 -8.77 28.64 -19.61
C THR A 60 -10.22 28.19 -19.49
N ALA A 61 -10.49 26.88 -19.53
CA ALA A 61 -11.84 26.34 -19.41
C ALA A 61 -12.46 26.60 -18.02
N THR A 62 -13.79 26.76 -18.00
CA THR A 62 -14.53 26.92 -16.75
C THR A 62 -14.60 25.59 -15.99
N PRO A 63 -14.78 25.62 -14.66
CA PRO A 63 -14.97 24.41 -13.86
C PRO A 63 -16.09 23.48 -14.36
N GLU A 64 -17.19 24.04 -14.87
CA GLU A 64 -18.35 23.28 -15.36
C GLU A 64 -18.03 22.50 -16.63
N ILE A 65 -17.25 23.09 -17.54
CA ILE A 65 -16.75 22.40 -18.74
C ILE A 65 -15.79 21.29 -18.31
N LEU A 66 -14.89 21.57 -17.37
CA LEU A 66 -13.90 20.59 -16.92
C LEU A 66 -14.53 19.42 -16.14
N ALA A 67 -15.67 19.63 -15.48
CA ALA A 67 -16.45 18.59 -14.81
C ALA A 67 -17.20 17.65 -15.80
N GLN A 68 -17.17 17.93 -17.11
CA GLN A 68 -17.63 16.98 -18.12
C GLN A 68 -16.57 15.91 -18.34
N LEU A 69 -16.82 14.73 -17.79
CA LEU A 69 -15.87 13.61 -17.81
C LEU A 69 -16.18 12.58 -18.89
N GLN A 70 -15.12 11.91 -19.35
CA GLN A 70 -15.14 10.67 -20.11
C GLN A 70 -14.52 9.53 -19.27
N PRO A 71 -15.07 8.30 -19.33
CA PRO A 71 -14.45 7.14 -18.70
C PRO A 71 -13.18 6.75 -19.45
N LEU A 72 -12.14 6.36 -18.72
CA LEU A 72 -10.83 6.02 -19.25
C LEU A 72 -10.25 4.79 -18.54
N GLY A 73 -9.12 4.28 -19.03
CA GLY A 73 -8.29 3.29 -18.38
C GLY A 73 -7.24 3.92 -17.46
N PHE A 74 -6.57 3.08 -16.68
CA PHE A 74 -5.47 3.52 -15.80
C PHE A 74 -4.34 4.18 -16.60
N ALA A 75 -3.96 3.60 -17.74
CA ALA A 75 -2.86 4.09 -18.58
C ALA A 75 -3.13 5.45 -19.24
N ASP A 76 -4.40 5.86 -19.35
CA ASP A 76 -4.77 7.18 -19.86
C ASP A 76 -4.60 8.28 -18.80
N LEU A 77 -4.76 7.93 -17.52
CA LEU A 77 -4.63 8.84 -16.38
C LEU A 77 -3.21 8.86 -15.80
N PHE A 78 -2.45 7.78 -15.99
CA PHE A 78 -1.14 7.61 -15.39
C PHE A 78 -0.13 6.97 -16.34
N ALA A 79 1.04 7.60 -16.46
CA ALA A 79 2.24 6.97 -16.99
C ALA A 79 2.96 6.24 -15.85
N PHE A 80 2.73 4.92 -15.77
CA PHE A 80 3.32 4.07 -14.74
C PHE A 80 4.58 3.38 -15.28
N THR A 81 5.64 3.36 -14.48
CA THR A 81 6.85 2.59 -14.78
C THR A 81 7.39 1.92 -13.51
N ARG A 82 7.97 0.73 -13.69
CA ARG A 82 8.75 -0.01 -12.70
C ARG A 82 9.68 -0.97 -13.44
N ALA A 83 10.99 -0.75 -13.33
CA ALA A 83 12.04 -1.51 -14.02
C ALA A 83 12.30 -2.94 -13.47
N SER A 84 11.28 -3.58 -12.91
CA SER A 84 11.34 -4.97 -12.43
C SER A 84 9.92 -5.56 -12.33
N GLY A 85 9.81 -6.88 -12.30
CA GLY A 85 8.62 -7.53 -11.76
C GLY A 85 8.46 -7.25 -10.26
N ALA A 86 7.24 -7.38 -9.72
CA ALA A 86 6.98 -7.20 -8.29
C ALA A 86 5.74 -7.99 -7.83
N THR A 87 5.77 -8.53 -6.62
CA THR A 87 4.62 -9.28 -6.10
C THR A 87 3.55 -8.35 -5.52
N PHE A 88 2.32 -8.85 -5.45
CA PHE A 88 1.20 -8.25 -4.71
C PHE A 88 0.18 -9.34 -4.35
N VAL A 89 -0.80 -9.00 -3.52
CA VAL A 89 -1.93 -9.89 -3.21
C VAL A 89 -3.11 -9.54 -4.11
N ASP A 90 -3.60 -10.51 -4.86
CA ASP A 90 -4.76 -10.33 -5.73
C ASP A 90 -6.11 -10.42 -5.00
N ALA A 91 -7.22 -10.19 -5.72
CA ALA A 91 -8.57 -10.22 -5.15
C ALA A 91 -8.99 -11.60 -4.59
N SER A 92 -8.27 -12.67 -4.93
CA SER A 92 -8.48 -14.01 -4.38
C SER A 92 -7.67 -14.26 -3.10
N GLY A 93 -6.90 -13.27 -2.64
CA GLY A 93 -6.01 -13.39 -1.49
C GLY A 93 -4.76 -14.22 -1.81
N LYS A 94 -4.31 -14.26 -3.07
CA LYS A 94 -3.12 -15.00 -3.51
C LYS A 94 -1.97 -14.07 -3.83
N VAL A 95 -0.73 -14.50 -3.55
CA VAL A 95 0.46 -13.77 -3.97
C VAL A 95 0.69 -14.02 -5.45
N VAL A 96 0.75 -12.96 -6.25
CA VAL A 96 0.96 -13.02 -7.69
C VAL A 96 2.05 -12.04 -8.11
N LEU A 97 2.59 -12.23 -9.32
CA LEU A 97 3.64 -11.38 -9.89
C LEU A 97 3.04 -10.43 -10.92
N ALA A 98 3.22 -9.13 -10.72
CA ALA A 98 3.06 -8.14 -11.77
C ALA A 98 4.34 -8.07 -12.61
N SER A 99 4.18 -8.00 -13.92
CA SER A 99 5.28 -7.82 -14.88
C SER A 99 5.92 -6.42 -14.77
N THR A 100 6.99 -6.18 -15.51
CA THR A 100 7.62 -4.85 -15.62
C THR A 100 6.58 -3.83 -16.10
N ASP A 101 6.60 -2.63 -15.52
CA ASP A 101 5.65 -1.53 -15.82
C ASP A 101 4.16 -1.83 -15.57
N GLU A 102 3.83 -2.97 -14.94
CA GLU A 102 2.45 -3.30 -14.60
C GLU A 102 2.07 -2.74 -13.20
N PRO A 103 1.02 -1.91 -13.08
CA PRO A 103 0.56 -1.39 -11.80
C PRO A 103 -0.04 -2.50 -10.93
N ARG A 104 0.20 -2.43 -9.62
CA ARG A 104 -0.25 -3.44 -8.64
C ARG A 104 -1.50 -2.96 -7.91
N PHE A 105 -2.61 -3.68 -8.09
CA PHE A 105 -3.84 -3.45 -7.34
C PHE A 105 -3.95 -4.47 -6.21
N ASP A 106 -3.44 -4.11 -5.05
CA ASP A 106 -3.20 -4.99 -3.92
C ASP A 106 -4.42 -5.10 -2.99
N TRP A 107 -4.73 -6.32 -2.56
CA TRP A 107 -5.87 -6.71 -1.72
C TRP A 107 -5.45 -7.20 -0.34
N SER A 108 -4.28 -6.81 0.16
CA SER A 108 -3.70 -7.30 1.41
C SER A 108 -4.56 -7.06 2.67
N ASP A 109 -5.56 -6.18 2.61
CA ASP A 109 -6.55 -5.94 3.68
C ASP A 109 -7.98 -6.29 3.28
N GLY A 110 -8.15 -7.11 2.24
CA GLY A 110 -9.46 -7.48 1.70
C GLY A 110 -10.07 -6.45 0.75
N THR A 111 -9.38 -5.35 0.45
CA THR A 111 -9.88 -4.32 -0.47
C THR A 111 -8.80 -3.90 -1.45
N GLY A 112 -9.12 -3.91 -2.75
CA GLY A 112 -8.16 -3.53 -3.79
C GLY A 112 -7.76 -2.08 -3.68
N ALA A 113 -6.48 -1.76 -3.80
CA ALA A 113 -5.97 -0.39 -3.88
C ALA A 113 -4.66 -0.36 -4.67
N LEU A 114 -4.30 0.78 -5.26
CA LEU A 114 -3.04 0.90 -5.98
C LEU A 114 -1.87 0.88 -5.00
N LEU A 115 -1.03 -0.14 -5.08
CA LEU A 115 0.18 -0.26 -4.27
C LEU A 115 1.33 0.49 -4.95
N LEU A 116 1.92 1.44 -4.23
CA LEU A 116 3.10 2.19 -4.66
C LEU A 116 4.18 2.06 -3.59
N GLU A 117 5.37 1.63 -4.01
CA GLU A 117 6.49 1.38 -3.11
C GLU A 117 7.81 1.88 -3.70
N ARG A 118 8.69 2.33 -2.81
CA ARG A 118 10.10 2.63 -2.97
C ARG A 118 10.87 1.39 -3.44
N PRO A 119 12.11 1.54 -3.94
CA PRO A 119 12.92 0.38 -4.22
C PRO A 119 13.31 -0.29 -2.91
N ALA A 120 13.35 -1.62 -2.92
CA ALA A 120 13.74 -2.38 -1.75
C ALA A 120 14.49 -3.64 -2.16
N THR A 121 15.34 -4.15 -1.27
CA THR A 121 16.23 -5.29 -1.55
C THR A 121 16.04 -6.33 -0.46
N ASN A 122 15.65 -7.53 -0.85
CA ASN A 122 15.65 -8.67 0.05
C ASN A 122 17.08 -9.22 0.17
N LEU A 123 17.63 -9.18 1.38
CA LEU A 123 19.00 -9.64 1.66
C LEU A 123 19.10 -11.16 1.83
N LEU A 124 17.98 -11.87 1.99
CA LEU A 124 17.97 -13.32 2.10
C LEU A 124 18.04 -13.97 0.72
N LEU A 125 18.81 -15.04 0.61
CA LEU A 125 18.91 -15.87 -0.57
C LEU A 125 17.94 -17.04 -0.49
N GLN A 126 17.56 -17.58 -1.65
CA GLN A 126 16.73 -18.78 -1.77
C GLN A 126 15.47 -18.70 -0.92
N SER A 127 14.77 -17.57 -0.97
CA SER A 127 13.71 -17.22 -0.01
C SER A 127 12.48 -18.13 -0.05
N GLN A 128 12.33 -18.98 -1.08
CA GLN A 128 11.29 -20.02 -1.17
C GLN A 128 11.84 -21.45 -1.28
N THR A 129 13.17 -21.62 -1.30
CA THR A 129 13.82 -22.92 -1.54
C THR A 129 14.67 -23.29 -0.33
N LEU A 130 14.01 -23.79 0.71
CA LEU A 130 14.63 -23.99 2.02
C LEU A 130 15.60 -25.19 2.01
N ALA A 131 15.48 -26.07 1.02
CA ALA A 131 16.43 -27.14 0.75
C ALA A 131 17.83 -26.64 0.34
N ALA A 132 17.95 -25.43 -0.22
CA ALA A 132 19.22 -24.90 -0.69
C ALA A 132 20.25 -24.73 0.43
N SER A 133 21.54 -24.74 0.06
CA SER A 133 22.68 -24.64 1.01
C SER A 133 22.80 -23.28 1.70
N ALA A 134 22.12 -22.24 1.19
CA ALA A 134 22.01 -20.94 1.86
C ALA A 134 21.29 -21.05 3.22
N TRP A 135 20.50 -22.10 3.43
CA TRP A 135 19.78 -22.38 4.67
C TRP A 135 20.43 -23.54 5.43
N THR A 136 21.14 -23.20 6.50
CA THR A 136 21.62 -24.16 7.49
C THR A 136 20.43 -24.76 8.24
N LYS A 137 20.38 -26.09 8.30
CA LYS A 137 19.34 -26.86 8.98
C LYS A 137 19.87 -27.32 10.34
N ALA A 138 19.57 -26.56 11.39
CA ALA A 138 20.01 -26.87 12.75
C ALA A 138 18.90 -27.65 13.47
N SER A 139 19.17 -28.90 13.88
CA SER A 139 18.19 -29.78 14.55
C SER A 139 16.82 -29.84 13.84
N SER A 140 16.84 -29.76 12.50
CA SER A 140 15.67 -29.74 11.63
C SER A 140 15.90 -30.51 10.33
N SER A 141 14.81 -30.86 9.66
CA SER A 141 14.78 -31.53 8.36
C SER A 141 13.61 -31.02 7.52
N LEU A 142 13.69 -31.28 6.21
CA LEU A 142 12.63 -31.01 5.25
C LEU A 142 12.05 -32.35 4.78
N PRO A 143 10.80 -32.69 5.13
CA PRO A 143 10.18 -33.95 4.72
C PRO A 143 9.69 -33.93 3.26
N GLY A 144 9.92 -32.84 2.51
CA GLY A 144 9.53 -32.72 1.10
C GLY A 144 8.08 -32.31 0.85
N GLN A 145 7.31 -32.00 1.89
CA GLN A 145 5.94 -31.51 1.75
C GLN A 145 5.92 -30.00 1.48
N THR A 146 5.03 -29.56 0.60
CA THR A 146 4.88 -28.14 0.24
C THR A 146 3.42 -27.70 0.19
N VAL A 147 3.18 -26.42 0.48
CA VAL A 147 1.89 -25.75 0.23
C VAL A 147 2.12 -24.49 -0.62
N THR A 148 1.11 -24.03 -1.34
CA THR A 148 1.21 -22.87 -2.24
C THR A 148 0.10 -21.87 -2.02
N CYS A 149 0.35 -20.61 -2.38
CA CYS A 149 -0.64 -19.53 -2.42
C CYS A 149 -0.29 -18.60 -3.60
N GLY A 150 -0.84 -18.90 -4.78
CA GLY A 150 -0.43 -18.26 -6.03
C GLY A 150 0.99 -18.65 -6.42
N SER A 151 1.87 -17.68 -6.66
CA SER A 151 3.28 -17.91 -7.01
C SER A 151 4.17 -18.24 -5.80
N LEU A 152 3.61 -18.24 -4.60
CA LEU A 152 4.32 -18.50 -3.35
C LEU A 152 4.36 -20.00 -3.05
N VAL A 153 5.53 -20.52 -2.68
CA VAL A 153 5.75 -21.90 -2.21
C VAL A 153 6.30 -21.86 -0.78
N LEU A 154 5.69 -22.66 0.10
CA LEU A 154 6.19 -22.92 1.46
C LEU A 154 6.57 -24.39 1.57
N GLU A 155 7.69 -24.66 2.21
CA GLU A 155 8.17 -26.02 2.53
C GLU A 155 7.90 -26.34 4.00
N ALA A 156 7.52 -27.58 4.28
CA ALA A 156 7.41 -28.08 5.66
C ALA A 156 8.80 -28.14 6.30
N VAL A 157 8.92 -27.64 7.53
CA VAL A 157 10.15 -27.77 8.34
C VAL A 157 9.82 -28.54 9.60
N ARG A 158 10.56 -29.62 9.81
CA ARG A 158 10.35 -30.57 10.91
C ARG A 158 11.55 -30.62 11.84
N ARG A 159 11.31 -30.58 13.15
CA ARG A 159 12.34 -30.75 14.18
C ARG A 159 12.87 -32.19 14.22
N THR A 160 14.18 -32.39 14.44
CA THR A 160 14.84 -33.71 14.46
C THR A 160 15.61 -34.05 15.73
N GLY A 161 15.78 -33.12 16.69
CA GLY A 161 16.49 -33.35 17.95
C GLY A 161 15.89 -32.56 19.11
N ASP A 162 16.45 -32.67 20.31
CA ASP A 162 15.80 -32.24 21.57
C ASP A 162 15.91 -30.74 21.92
N VAL A 163 16.75 -29.98 21.22
CA VAL A 163 16.99 -28.53 21.45
C VAL A 163 16.33 -27.69 20.34
N PHE A 164 16.30 -26.37 20.52
CA PHE A 164 15.89 -25.37 19.53
C PHE A 164 16.33 -25.76 18.11
N GLY A 165 15.38 -25.91 17.17
CA GLY A 165 15.63 -26.43 15.83
C GLY A 165 14.91 -25.62 14.75
N GLY A 166 15.58 -25.39 13.63
CA GLY A 166 15.15 -24.42 12.63
C GLY A 166 16.04 -24.33 11.39
N LEU A 167 15.75 -23.30 10.61
CA LEU A 167 16.52 -22.85 9.47
C LEU A 167 17.23 -21.56 9.83
N GLN A 168 18.50 -21.46 9.44
CA GLN A 168 19.32 -20.30 9.69
C GLN A 168 20.01 -19.87 8.39
N GLN A 169 20.04 -18.56 8.15
CA GLN A 169 20.83 -17.98 7.08
C GLN A 169 21.58 -16.76 7.63
N PRO A 170 22.91 -16.68 7.46
CA PRO A 170 23.66 -15.49 7.87
C PRO A 170 23.20 -14.27 7.09
N VAL A 171 23.15 -13.13 7.77
CA VAL A 171 22.85 -11.83 7.17
C VAL A 171 23.80 -10.78 7.73
N SER A 172 24.30 -9.89 6.88
CA SER A 172 25.07 -8.74 7.30
C SER A 172 24.15 -7.55 7.54
N LEU A 173 24.14 -7.03 8.76
CA LEU A 173 23.34 -5.88 9.16
C LEU A 173 24.23 -4.70 9.52
N VAL A 174 23.68 -3.51 9.42
CA VAL A 174 24.36 -2.28 9.84
C VAL A 174 23.80 -1.86 11.19
N ASP A 175 24.70 -1.66 12.16
CA ASP A 175 24.35 -1.18 13.50
C ASP A 175 23.54 0.13 13.43
N GLY A 176 22.55 0.26 14.31
CA GLY A 176 21.63 1.40 14.35
C GLY A 176 20.64 1.49 13.18
N THR A 177 20.72 0.61 12.18
CA THR A 177 19.79 0.62 11.04
C THR A 177 18.51 -0.13 11.39
N ARG A 178 17.36 0.45 11.00
CA ARG A 178 16.06 -0.22 11.10
C ARG A 178 15.88 -1.21 9.95
N TYR A 179 15.53 -2.44 10.29
CA TYR A 179 15.19 -3.49 9.35
C TYR A 179 13.75 -3.93 9.53
N ALA A 180 13.14 -4.34 8.42
CA ALA A 180 11.89 -5.07 8.40
C ALA A 180 12.17 -6.52 8.02
N VAL A 181 11.54 -7.45 8.72
CA VAL A 181 11.66 -8.88 8.46
C VAL A 181 10.27 -9.47 8.28
N SER A 182 10.11 -10.39 7.33
CA SER A 182 8.83 -11.06 7.07
C SER A 182 9.01 -12.49 6.60
N MET A 183 8.00 -13.31 6.83
CA MET A 183 7.88 -14.65 6.23
C MET A 183 6.42 -14.94 5.91
N PHE A 184 6.21 -15.94 5.06
CA PHE A 184 4.94 -16.60 4.92
C PHE A 184 4.96 -17.94 5.64
N LEU A 185 3.84 -18.25 6.30
CA LEU A 185 3.74 -19.40 7.16
C LEU A 185 2.33 -19.98 7.16
N LYS A 186 2.25 -21.29 7.36
CA LYS A 186 1.02 -22.03 7.62
C LYS A 186 1.26 -23.08 8.67
N GLN A 187 0.31 -23.23 9.59
CA GLN A 187 0.37 -24.30 10.58
C GLN A 187 0.29 -25.64 9.87
N GLY A 188 1.21 -26.54 10.20
CA GLY A 188 0.98 -27.97 10.04
C GLY A 188 0.47 -28.50 11.36
N ASN A 189 1.29 -29.28 12.03
CA ASN A 189 0.94 -29.87 13.33
C ASN A 189 1.81 -29.35 14.49
N GLY A 190 2.78 -28.47 14.20
CA GLY A 190 3.67 -27.89 15.22
C GLY A 190 2.92 -26.90 16.11
N GLY A 191 3.01 -27.06 17.43
CA GLY A 191 2.33 -26.20 18.42
C GLY A 191 3.01 -24.85 18.69
N LEU A 192 4.28 -24.68 18.30
CA LEU A 192 5.03 -23.44 18.52
C LEU A 192 5.90 -23.09 17.30
N SER A 193 6.23 -21.83 17.10
CA SER A 193 7.27 -21.40 16.15
C SER A 193 7.92 -20.12 16.64
N TRP A 194 9.17 -19.91 16.26
CA TRP A 194 9.88 -18.66 16.53
C TRP A 194 10.40 -18.09 15.23
N PHE A 195 10.36 -16.78 15.15
CA PHE A 195 10.88 -16.04 14.02
C PHE A 195 11.67 -14.84 14.50
N GLY A 196 12.92 -14.75 14.10
CA GLY A 196 13.65 -13.51 14.28
C GLY A 196 15.12 -13.63 13.95
N LEU A 197 15.90 -12.81 14.62
CA LEU A 197 17.33 -12.72 14.40
C LEU A 197 18.08 -13.20 15.64
N TYR A 198 18.93 -14.19 15.41
CA TYR A 198 19.78 -14.76 16.44
C TYR A 198 21.22 -14.44 16.12
N ASN A 199 21.92 -13.86 17.09
CA ASN A 199 23.36 -13.68 17.02
C ASN A 199 24.02 -14.94 17.59
N SER A 200 24.68 -15.70 16.72
CA SER A 200 25.30 -16.97 17.12
C SER A 200 26.62 -16.79 17.88
N THR A 201 27.22 -15.60 17.83
CA THR A 201 28.48 -15.30 18.53
C THR A 201 28.21 -15.06 20.01
N ASP A 202 27.18 -14.26 20.31
CA ASP A 202 26.79 -13.91 21.68
C ASP A 202 25.74 -14.84 22.27
N ALA A 203 25.21 -15.76 21.46
CA ALA A 203 24.11 -16.66 21.79
C ALA A 203 22.82 -15.95 22.26
N VAL A 204 22.52 -14.78 21.68
CA VAL A 204 21.42 -13.90 22.09
C VAL A 204 20.50 -13.57 20.90
N TRP A 205 19.20 -13.48 21.16
CA TRP A 205 18.25 -12.97 20.17
C TRP A 205 18.42 -11.46 20.04
N GLN A 206 18.62 -10.97 18.82
CA GLN A 206 18.53 -9.53 18.59
C GLN A 206 17.08 -9.06 18.70
N SER A 207 16.17 -9.75 18.01
CA SER A 207 14.74 -9.47 18.04
C SER A 207 14.00 -10.70 17.51
N ALA A 208 12.92 -11.12 18.16
CA ALA A 208 12.12 -12.25 17.70
C ALA A 208 10.67 -12.18 18.17
N VAL A 209 9.80 -12.87 17.43
CA VAL A 209 8.42 -13.14 17.79
C VAL A 209 8.22 -14.64 17.97
N GLN A 210 7.38 -14.99 18.92
CA GLN A 210 6.90 -16.34 19.18
C GLN A 210 5.48 -16.48 18.63
N ILE A 211 5.19 -17.62 18.02
CA ILE A 211 3.88 -17.98 17.50
C ILE A 211 3.40 -19.19 18.30
N ASN A 212 2.29 -19.01 19.03
CA ASN A 212 1.58 -20.06 19.74
C ASN A 212 0.44 -20.54 18.85
N TRP A 213 0.59 -21.71 18.27
CA TRP A 213 -0.37 -22.20 17.31
C TRP A 213 -1.60 -22.80 18.01
N PRO A 214 -2.81 -22.33 17.72
CA PRO A 214 -4.01 -22.68 18.50
C PRO A 214 -4.46 -24.12 18.29
N ALA A 215 -4.55 -24.59 17.03
CA ALA A 215 -4.85 -25.96 16.61
C ALA A 215 -4.69 -26.06 15.08
N PRO A 216 -4.44 -27.26 14.51
CA PRO A 216 -4.35 -27.44 13.05
C PRO A 216 -5.53 -26.78 12.33
N GLU A 217 -5.26 -26.21 11.15
CA GLU A 217 -6.24 -25.56 10.26
C GLU A 217 -6.85 -24.23 10.75
N ILE A 218 -6.56 -23.79 11.98
CA ILE A 218 -6.98 -22.46 12.44
C ILE A 218 -6.01 -21.41 11.86
N PRO A 219 -6.50 -20.40 11.11
CA PRO A 219 -5.64 -19.35 10.57
C PRO A 219 -4.92 -18.57 11.67
N LEU A 220 -3.67 -18.18 11.41
CA LEU A 220 -2.92 -17.32 12.31
C LEU A 220 -3.65 -15.97 12.47
N SER A 221 -3.62 -15.44 13.69
CA SER A 221 -4.10 -14.10 14.02
C SER A 221 -3.09 -13.40 14.93
N ALA A 222 -3.24 -12.09 15.12
CA ALA A 222 -2.38 -11.33 16.03
C ALA A 222 -2.42 -11.87 17.48
N ALA A 223 -3.52 -12.48 17.93
CA ALA A 223 -3.65 -13.03 19.27
C ALA A 223 -2.73 -14.24 19.54
N HIS A 224 -2.23 -14.87 18.48
CA HIS A 224 -1.34 -16.04 18.56
C HIS A 224 0.14 -15.65 18.57
N VAL A 225 0.46 -14.37 18.35
CA VAL A 225 1.83 -13.87 18.25
C VAL A 225 2.19 -13.07 19.51
N SER A 226 3.31 -13.42 20.13
CA SER A 226 3.80 -12.76 21.34
C SER A 226 5.28 -12.42 21.24
N VAL A 227 5.72 -11.42 22.00
CA VAL A 227 7.14 -11.14 22.19
C VAL A 227 7.67 -12.03 23.34
N PRO A 228 8.67 -12.89 23.12
CA PRO A 228 9.31 -13.66 24.17
C PRO A 228 9.81 -12.79 25.33
N GLY A 229 9.53 -13.19 26.56
CA GLY A 229 9.78 -12.37 27.75
C GLY A 229 11.23 -12.27 28.24
N ASN A 230 12.19 -12.98 27.64
CA ASN A 230 13.59 -12.95 28.09
C ASN A 230 14.63 -13.07 26.95
N GLY A 231 15.75 -12.36 27.10
CA GLY A 231 16.97 -12.55 26.28
C GLY A 231 17.00 -11.90 24.90
N GLN A 232 16.18 -10.88 24.64
CA GLN A 232 16.25 -10.09 23.40
C GLN A 232 16.97 -8.75 23.62
N ARG A 233 17.85 -8.35 22.69
CA ARG A 233 18.49 -7.01 22.74
C ARG A 233 17.51 -5.89 22.43
N ASN A 234 16.72 -6.06 21.37
CA ASN A 234 15.74 -5.09 20.90
C ASN A 234 14.38 -5.75 20.69
N LEU A 235 13.35 -5.20 21.34
CA LEU A 235 11.99 -5.70 21.17
C LEU A 235 11.52 -5.44 19.73
N PRO A 236 10.85 -6.42 19.10
CA PRO A 236 10.22 -6.20 17.80
C PRO A 236 9.14 -5.13 17.92
N ALA A 237 9.06 -4.27 16.91
CA ALA A 237 8.00 -3.28 16.73
C ALA A 237 7.16 -3.64 15.48
N ASP A 238 6.01 -2.99 15.32
CA ASP A 238 5.15 -3.13 14.12
C ASP A 238 4.84 -4.59 13.71
N ILE A 239 4.56 -5.45 14.70
CA ILE A 239 4.20 -6.85 14.45
C ILE A 239 2.87 -6.88 13.68
N ARG A 240 2.87 -7.47 12.49
CA ARG A 240 1.68 -7.61 11.62
C ARG A 240 1.49 -9.06 11.20
N VAL A 241 0.24 -9.52 11.34
CA VAL A 241 -0.24 -10.78 10.78
C VAL A 241 -1.23 -10.43 9.68
N GLN A 242 -0.89 -10.77 8.45
CA GLN A 242 -1.74 -10.61 7.28
C GLN A 242 -2.23 -11.98 6.83
N GLN A 243 -3.54 -12.19 6.80
CA GLN A 243 -4.14 -13.42 6.30
C GLN A 243 -4.19 -13.43 4.77
N LEU A 244 -3.91 -14.58 4.19
CA LEU A 244 -4.05 -14.88 2.77
C LEU A 244 -5.03 -16.04 2.59
N SER A 245 -5.28 -16.39 1.33
CA SER A 245 -6.01 -17.61 0.99
C SER A 245 -5.27 -18.87 1.46
N ASP A 246 -5.99 -20.00 1.42
CA ASP A 246 -5.44 -21.34 1.68
C ASP A 246 -4.85 -21.53 3.10
N GLY A 247 -5.24 -20.67 4.06
CA GLY A 247 -4.78 -20.72 5.46
C GLY A 247 -3.33 -20.28 5.65
N ILE A 248 -2.73 -19.66 4.62
CA ILE A 248 -1.39 -19.07 4.69
C ILE A 248 -1.53 -17.66 5.27
N CYS A 249 -0.53 -17.24 6.04
CA CYS A 249 -0.42 -15.88 6.54
C CYS A 249 0.97 -15.32 6.21
N ARG A 250 1.08 -14.01 6.15
CA ARG A 250 2.35 -13.28 6.20
C ARG A 250 2.53 -12.68 7.59
N LEU A 251 3.64 -13.00 8.24
CA LEU A 251 4.05 -12.38 9.49
C LEU A 251 5.21 -11.43 9.21
N SER A 252 5.15 -10.21 9.74
CA SER A 252 6.24 -9.25 9.66
C SER A 252 6.41 -8.46 10.94
N PHE A 253 7.61 -7.96 11.19
CA PHE A 253 7.89 -6.98 12.24
C PHE A 253 9.14 -6.16 11.88
N THR A 254 9.42 -5.12 12.65
CA THR A 254 10.60 -4.27 12.50
C THR A 254 11.44 -4.29 13.77
N PHE A 255 12.74 -4.01 13.62
CA PHE A 255 13.66 -3.85 14.75
C PHE A 255 14.82 -2.95 14.32
N VAL A 256 15.56 -2.42 15.30
CA VAL A 256 16.82 -1.71 15.05
C VAL A 256 17.96 -2.68 15.33
N ALA A 257 18.89 -2.86 14.38
CA ALA A 257 20.04 -3.75 14.58
C ALA A 257 21.02 -3.14 15.59
N THR A 258 21.63 -3.97 16.45
CA THR A 258 22.67 -3.56 17.44
C THR A 258 24.02 -4.28 17.26
N SER A 259 24.12 -5.16 16.26
CA SER A 259 25.35 -5.84 15.87
C SER A 259 25.41 -5.99 14.35
N ALA A 260 26.63 -6.11 13.80
CA ALA A 260 26.88 -6.38 12.38
C ALA A 260 27.55 -7.74 12.12
N THR A 261 28.24 -8.30 13.13
CA THR A 261 28.99 -9.56 13.04
C THR A 261 28.25 -10.71 13.72
N GLY A 262 28.11 -11.84 13.00
CA GLY A 262 27.56 -13.09 13.53
C GLY A 262 26.04 -13.19 13.53
N ASP A 263 25.35 -12.30 12.82
CA ASP A 263 23.89 -12.28 12.76
C ASP A 263 23.34 -13.27 11.75
N THR A 264 22.36 -14.04 12.20
CA THR A 264 21.61 -14.96 11.36
C THR A 264 20.12 -14.63 11.44
N VAL A 265 19.44 -14.60 10.30
CA VAL A 265 17.99 -14.74 10.32
C VAL A 265 17.70 -16.20 10.66
N SER A 266 16.99 -16.40 11.76
CA SER A 266 16.65 -17.70 12.31
C SER A 266 15.13 -17.88 12.30
N VAL A 267 14.68 -18.91 11.59
CA VAL A 267 13.30 -19.40 11.63
C VAL A 267 13.31 -20.74 12.35
N ASN A 268 12.82 -20.77 13.58
CA ASN A 268 12.77 -22.01 14.34
C ASN A 268 11.38 -22.64 14.30
N ALA A 269 11.35 -23.89 13.88
CA ALA A 269 10.16 -24.74 13.92
C ALA A 269 10.12 -25.43 15.29
N HIS A 270 9.54 -24.76 16.28
CA HIS A 270 9.44 -25.33 17.63
C HIS A 270 8.23 -26.24 17.78
N ALA A 271 8.40 -27.56 17.71
CA ALA A 271 7.33 -28.46 18.11
C ALA A 271 7.27 -28.58 19.65
N ASN A 272 6.28 -27.94 20.30
CA ASN A 272 5.80 -28.43 21.59
C ASN A 272 4.84 -29.60 21.33
N ARG A 273 5.35 -30.74 20.85
CA ARG A 273 4.64 -32.03 20.82
C ARG A 273 5.61 -33.14 20.44
N ASN A 274 5.44 -34.29 21.09
CA ASN A 274 6.21 -35.52 20.89
C ASN A 274 5.74 -36.30 19.64
N ASP A 275 5.43 -35.61 18.54
CA ASP A 275 4.91 -36.24 17.33
C ASP A 275 5.91 -36.17 16.16
N ASP A 276 6.21 -37.35 15.66
CA ASP A 276 7.13 -37.65 14.59
C ASP A 276 6.49 -37.44 13.20
N GLN A 277 5.55 -36.49 13.05
CA GLN A 277 4.89 -36.18 11.77
C GLN A 277 4.63 -34.67 11.53
N SER A 278 5.16 -33.77 12.36
CA SER A 278 4.51 -32.47 12.59
C SER A 278 5.39 -31.23 12.40
N GLY A 279 5.71 -30.92 11.14
CA GLY A 279 6.34 -29.65 10.75
C GLY A 279 5.34 -28.54 10.48
N ASN A 280 5.76 -27.28 10.63
CA ASN A 280 5.02 -26.12 10.11
C ASN A 280 5.60 -25.73 8.75
N TYR A 281 4.80 -25.05 7.92
CA TYR A 281 5.19 -24.64 6.58
C TYR A 281 5.73 -23.23 6.61
N PHE A 282 6.88 -23.00 5.99
CA PHE A 282 7.54 -21.69 5.92
C PHE A 282 8.03 -21.39 4.51
N GLY A 283 8.15 -20.12 4.16
CA GLY A 283 8.60 -19.68 2.85
C GLY A 283 8.52 -18.17 2.68
N GLY A 284 8.95 -17.69 1.52
CA GLY A 284 9.01 -16.27 1.18
C GLY A 284 9.67 -15.38 2.24
N MET A 285 10.78 -15.85 2.81
CA MET A 285 11.48 -15.12 3.86
C MET A 285 12.17 -13.88 3.29
N GLN A 286 12.04 -12.76 3.98
CA GLN A 286 12.57 -11.47 3.52
C GLN A 286 13.09 -10.63 4.67
N ILE A 287 14.26 -10.02 4.47
CA ILE A 287 14.78 -8.95 5.33
C ILE A 287 15.25 -7.78 4.46
N GLU A 288 14.85 -6.58 4.85
CA GLU A 288 15.09 -5.34 4.09
C GLU A 288 15.50 -4.22 5.05
N ALA A 289 16.44 -3.37 4.66
CA ALA A 289 16.75 -2.12 5.36
C ALA A 289 15.62 -1.11 5.12
N SER A 290 14.53 -1.26 5.85
CA SER A 290 13.29 -0.53 5.65
C SER A 290 12.56 -0.33 6.99
N PRO A 291 11.85 0.80 7.17
CA PRO A 291 11.03 1.02 8.35
C PRO A 291 9.74 0.18 8.38
N PHE A 292 9.44 -0.59 7.33
CA PHE A 292 8.30 -1.51 7.25
C PHE A 292 8.55 -2.58 6.18
N ALA A 293 7.87 -3.72 6.28
CA ALA A 293 7.99 -4.78 5.28
C ALA A 293 7.31 -4.35 3.97
N THR A 294 8.01 -4.44 2.85
CA THR A 294 7.46 -4.13 1.52
C THR A 294 6.84 -5.37 0.88
N ALA A 295 6.30 -5.30 -0.34
CA ALA A 295 5.91 -6.50 -1.07
C ALA A 295 7.03 -7.53 -1.16
N TYR A 296 6.66 -8.81 -1.24
CA TYR A 296 7.64 -9.89 -1.25
C TYR A 296 8.50 -9.85 -2.53
N ILE A 297 9.81 -9.93 -2.35
CA ILE A 297 10.84 -9.91 -3.38
C ILE A 297 11.48 -11.30 -3.37
N PRO A 298 11.08 -12.18 -4.31
CA PRO A 298 11.67 -13.50 -4.41
C PRO A 298 13.15 -13.42 -4.80
N THR A 299 13.94 -14.27 -4.17
CA THR A 299 15.39 -14.35 -4.35
C THR A 299 15.80 -15.79 -4.64
N ALA A 300 16.82 -15.94 -5.48
CA ALA A 300 17.44 -17.21 -5.80
C ALA A 300 18.85 -17.24 -5.20
N ALA A 301 19.88 -17.52 -5.98
CA ALA A 301 21.27 -17.59 -5.51
C ALA A 301 21.89 -16.22 -5.13
N SER A 302 21.21 -15.12 -5.42
CA SER A 302 21.64 -13.75 -5.08
C SER A 302 20.49 -12.93 -4.51
N ALA A 303 20.84 -11.89 -3.74
CA ALA A 303 19.90 -10.86 -3.33
C ALA A 303 19.26 -10.21 -4.58
N ALA A 304 18.02 -9.77 -4.45
CA ALA A 304 17.27 -9.13 -5.53
C ALA A 304 16.69 -7.81 -5.05
N THR A 305 16.71 -6.82 -5.95
CA THR A 305 16.14 -5.49 -5.73
C THR A 305 14.89 -5.34 -6.58
N ARG A 306 13.77 -4.98 -5.94
CA ARG A 306 12.57 -4.50 -6.62
C ARG A 306 12.75 -3.02 -6.91
N ALA A 307 12.52 -2.61 -8.15
CA ALA A 307 12.58 -1.21 -8.55
C ALA A 307 11.43 -0.40 -7.91
N ALA A 308 11.63 0.92 -7.79
CA ALA A 308 10.61 1.83 -7.28
C ALA A 308 9.44 1.94 -8.27
N ASP A 309 8.22 2.02 -7.75
CA ASP A 309 7.07 2.39 -8.56
C ASP A 309 7.13 3.89 -8.91
N ARG A 310 6.79 4.24 -10.15
CA ARG A 310 6.67 5.62 -10.60
C ARG A 310 5.35 5.81 -11.32
N CYS A 311 4.38 6.39 -10.60
CA CYS A 311 3.04 6.68 -11.09
C CYS A 311 2.91 8.19 -11.39
N ARG A 312 3.25 8.59 -12.62
CA ARG A 312 3.13 9.99 -13.05
C ARG A 312 1.72 10.25 -13.59
N LEU A 313 1.11 11.37 -13.25
CA LEU A 313 -0.19 11.77 -13.81
C LEU A 313 -0.07 12.07 -15.31
N SER A 314 -1.17 11.93 -16.03
CA SER A 314 -1.28 12.34 -17.44
C SER A 314 -1.09 13.84 -17.60
N ALA A 315 -0.76 14.29 -18.82
CA ALA A 315 -0.61 15.72 -19.12
C ALA A 315 -1.86 16.55 -18.77
N ALA A 316 -3.05 15.96 -18.89
CA ALA A 316 -4.29 16.60 -18.48
C ALA A 316 -4.46 16.66 -16.95
N GLY A 317 -4.09 15.59 -16.22
CA GLY A 317 -4.02 15.63 -14.75
C GLY A 317 -3.04 16.68 -14.25
N GLU A 318 -1.86 16.79 -14.88
CA GLU A 318 -0.85 17.82 -14.59
C GLU A 318 -1.39 19.22 -14.90
N SER A 319 -2.05 19.42 -16.04
CA SER A 319 -2.66 20.71 -16.41
C SER A 319 -3.76 21.16 -15.45
N LEU A 320 -4.56 20.21 -14.91
CA LEU A 320 -5.55 20.52 -13.87
C LEU A 320 -4.88 21.02 -12.59
N LEU A 321 -3.78 20.39 -12.18
CA LEU A 321 -3.02 20.81 -11.02
C LEU A 321 -2.29 22.13 -11.24
N GLN A 322 -1.91 22.49 -12.46
CA GLN A 322 -1.21 23.74 -12.80
C GLN A 322 -2.13 24.97 -12.85
N ARG A 323 -3.46 24.81 -12.74
CA ARG A 323 -4.39 25.94 -12.68
C ARG A 323 -4.07 26.85 -11.49
N ALA A 324 -4.47 28.12 -11.61
CA ALA A 324 -4.33 29.13 -10.56
C ALA A 324 -5.02 28.72 -9.25
N GLN A 325 -6.08 27.92 -9.36
CA GLN A 325 -6.78 27.30 -8.23
C GLN A 325 -7.15 25.86 -8.56
N ALA A 326 -7.06 24.99 -7.56
CA ALA A 326 -7.57 23.63 -7.61
C ALA A 326 -7.73 23.08 -6.19
N SER A 327 -8.41 21.94 -6.10
CA SER A 327 -8.46 21.14 -4.88
C SER A 327 -8.23 19.68 -5.23
N LEU A 328 -7.65 18.92 -4.31
CA LEU A 328 -7.47 17.47 -4.50
C LEU A 328 -7.76 16.72 -3.21
N LEU A 329 -8.14 15.45 -3.36
CA LEU A 329 -8.32 14.50 -2.28
C LEU A 329 -7.45 13.28 -2.57
N VAL A 330 -6.64 12.88 -1.60
CA VAL A 330 -5.96 11.59 -1.56
C VAL A 330 -6.57 10.75 -0.45
N GLN A 331 -7.06 9.57 -0.82
CA GLN A 331 -7.47 8.54 0.13
C GLN A 331 -6.50 7.38 0.04
N ALA A 332 -6.02 6.91 1.18
CA ALA A 332 -4.98 5.89 1.23
C ALA A 332 -4.96 5.17 2.58
N ARG A 333 -4.21 4.07 2.63
CA ARG A 333 -3.98 3.27 3.83
C ARG A 333 -2.56 2.73 3.82
N GLY A 334 -2.00 2.57 5.01
CA GLY A 334 -0.68 1.99 5.23
C GLY A 334 0.43 2.92 4.77
N LEU A 335 0.13 4.21 4.61
CA LEU A 335 1.12 5.16 4.13
C LEU A 335 2.25 5.33 5.13
N SER A 336 3.48 5.19 4.65
CA SER A 336 4.69 5.38 5.45
C SER A 336 5.75 6.13 4.65
N GLY A 337 6.54 6.97 5.30
CA GLY A 337 7.62 7.72 4.66
C GLY A 337 8.07 8.89 5.51
N THR A 338 9.36 9.22 5.40
CA THR A 338 9.97 10.44 5.93
C THR A 338 10.19 11.39 4.77
N ASN A 339 9.73 12.63 4.89
CA ASN A 339 9.67 13.59 3.78
C ASN A 339 8.97 13.03 2.52
N GLY A 340 8.17 11.98 2.66
CA GLY A 340 7.53 11.26 1.56
C GLY A 340 6.45 12.10 0.88
N ARG A 341 6.24 11.95 -0.43
CA ARG A 341 5.19 12.69 -1.15
C ARG A 341 3.98 11.79 -1.38
N LEU A 342 2.82 12.22 -0.89
CA LEU A 342 1.55 11.63 -1.33
C LEU A 342 1.29 12.08 -2.78
N ILE A 343 1.49 13.37 -3.06
CA ILE A 343 1.57 13.93 -4.40
C ILE A 343 2.82 14.83 -4.46
N GLY A 344 3.74 14.53 -5.37
CA GLY A 344 4.99 15.27 -5.55
C GLY A 344 5.14 15.87 -6.94
N GLY A 345 5.90 16.96 -7.03
CA GLY A 345 6.38 17.54 -8.28
C GLY A 345 7.64 16.84 -8.80
N PRO A 346 8.41 17.50 -9.68
CA PRO A 346 9.75 17.01 -10.05
C PRO A 346 10.68 16.81 -8.84
N SER A 347 10.70 17.76 -7.91
CA SER A 347 11.48 17.72 -6.66
C SER A 347 10.79 18.38 -5.47
N THR A 348 9.52 18.78 -5.64
CA THR A 348 8.75 19.58 -4.69
C THR A 348 7.63 18.75 -4.06
N ARG A 349 7.16 19.18 -2.89
CA ARG A 349 5.98 18.60 -2.23
C ARG A 349 4.74 19.41 -2.57
N LEU A 350 3.74 18.74 -3.17
CA LEU A 350 2.39 19.29 -3.22
C LEU A 350 1.63 18.91 -1.93
N LEU A 351 1.62 17.61 -1.61
CA LEU A 351 1.09 17.03 -0.39
C LEU A 351 2.01 15.88 0.06
N GLY A 352 2.41 15.84 1.33
CA GLY A 352 3.31 14.81 1.80
C GLY A 352 3.61 14.87 3.28
N PHE A 353 4.45 13.95 3.75
CA PHE A 353 4.94 13.94 5.12
C PHE A 353 5.95 15.06 5.40
N ASP A 354 6.06 15.44 6.66
CA ASP A 354 7.20 16.19 7.21
C ASP A 354 8.48 15.33 7.27
N ALA A 355 9.58 15.89 7.75
CA ALA A 355 10.88 15.23 7.75
C ALA A 355 10.88 13.98 8.67
N GLU A 356 10.11 14.02 9.75
CA GLU A 356 10.00 12.99 10.76
C GLU A 356 8.97 11.91 10.40
N GLY A 357 8.07 12.17 9.45
CA GLY A 357 6.95 11.29 9.13
C GLY A 357 5.78 11.41 10.11
N THR A 358 5.77 12.41 10.99
CA THR A 358 4.77 12.59 12.05
C THR A 358 3.71 13.62 11.72
N GLY A 359 3.83 14.31 10.60
CA GLY A 359 2.86 15.32 10.15
C GLY A 359 2.61 15.27 8.66
N LEU A 360 1.50 15.87 8.23
CA LEU A 360 1.20 16.10 6.81
C LEU A 360 1.31 17.59 6.49
N LEU A 361 1.97 17.87 5.38
CA LEU A 361 2.32 19.20 4.91
C LEU A 361 1.77 19.44 3.50
N VAL A 362 1.36 20.68 3.24
CA VAL A 362 0.94 21.18 1.92
C VAL A 362 1.89 22.26 1.45
N GLY A 363 2.46 22.11 0.25
CA GLY A 363 3.51 22.99 -0.25
C GLY A 363 4.91 22.56 0.19
N SER A 364 5.92 23.27 -0.33
CA SER A 364 7.32 22.80 -0.32
C SER A 364 8.20 23.65 0.60
N GLU A 365 8.53 24.87 0.19
CA GLU A 365 9.41 25.82 0.89
C GLU A 365 8.69 26.54 2.04
N THR A 366 7.43 26.92 1.83
CA THR A 366 6.58 27.56 2.85
C THR A 366 5.38 26.65 3.15
N PRO A 367 5.59 25.49 3.78
CA PRO A 367 4.55 24.48 3.94
C PRO A 367 3.50 24.90 4.98
N LEU A 368 2.24 24.58 4.68
CA LEU A 368 1.17 24.53 5.67
C LEU A 368 1.20 23.17 6.38
N THR A 369 1.19 23.16 7.72
CA THR A 369 0.97 21.95 8.50
C THR A 369 -0.53 21.64 8.62
N VAL A 370 -0.96 20.50 8.10
CA VAL A 370 -2.35 20.03 8.15
C VAL A 370 -2.64 19.29 9.46
N THR A 371 -1.69 18.45 9.89
CA THR A 371 -1.81 17.66 11.11
C THR A 371 -0.42 17.23 11.58
N THR A 372 -0.30 16.90 12.86
CA THR A 372 0.91 16.41 13.53
C THR A 372 0.57 15.23 14.44
N GLY A 373 1.57 14.55 14.99
CA GLY A 373 1.38 13.41 15.89
C GLY A 373 0.84 12.15 15.20
N LEU A 374 1.09 12.00 13.90
CA LEU A 374 0.75 10.81 13.14
C LEU A 374 1.62 9.62 13.55
N THR A 375 0.98 8.48 13.71
CA THR A 375 1.64 7.18 13.81
C THR A 375 1.65 6.52 12.44
N GLN A 376 2.83 6.13 11.98
CA GLN A 376 2.98 5.36 10.74
C GLN A 376 3.05 3.85 11.02
N PRO A 377 2.58 3.01 10.10
CA PRO A 377 1.87 3.36 8.87
C PRO A 377 0.50 3.95 9.16
N LEU A 378 0.05 4.89 8.33
CA LEU A 378 -1.28 5.47 8.50
C LEU A 378 -2.35 4.38 8.40
N VAL A 379 -3.37 4.46 9.26
CA VAL A 379 -4.63 3.73 9.03
C VAL A 379 -5.32 4.25 7.77
N ALA A 380 -6.47 3.68 7.38
CA ALA A 380 -7.26 4.28 6.31
C ALA A 380 -7.53 5.75 6.63
N SER A 381 -7.19 6.61 5.68
CA SER A 381 -7.15 8.06 5.87
C SER A 381 -7.52 8.79 4.59
N GLY A 382 -8.05 10.00 4.74
CA GLY A 382 -8.28 10.95 3.66
C GLY A 382 -7.66 12.30 3.99
N CYS A 383 -6.89 12.84 3.05
CA CYS A 383 -6.37 14.21 3.13
C CYS A 383 -6.84 14.97 1.90
N ALA A 384 -7.53 16.09 2.15
CA ALA A 384 -7.93 17.01 1.09
C ALA A 384 -7.17 18.33 1.23
N ILE A 385 -6.77 18.89 0.09
CA ILE A 385 -6.11 20.20 0.03
C ILE A 385 -6.82 21.08 -0.99
N ALA A 386 -6.76 22.39 -0.78
CA ALA A 386 -7.24 23.39 -1.72
C ALA A 386 -6.24 24.54 -1.79
N PHE A 387 -6.10 25.16 -2.96
CA PHE A 387 -5.25 26.33 -3.12
C PHE A 387 -5.80 27.29 -4.17
N ASP A 388 -5.36 28.53 -4.06
CA ASP A 388 -5.57 29.62 -5.01
C ASP A 388 -4.25 30.44 -5.09
N PRO A 389 -4.21 31.57 -5.82
CA PRO A 389 -2.98 32.36 -5.96
C PRO A 389 -2.43 32.97 -4.67
N SER A 390 -3.20 32.99 -3.56
CA SER A 390 -2.79 33.64 -2.31
C SER A 390 -2.91 32.76 -1.07
N THR A 391 -3.65 31.66 -1.12
CA THR A 391 -3.86 30.77 0.02
C THR A 391 -3.71 29.29 -0.34
N LYS A 392 -3.33 28.51 0.66
CA LYS A 392 -3.46 27.05 0.66
C LYS A 392 -4.12 26.59 1.95
N ALA A 393 -4.91 25.54 1.83
CA ALA A 393 -5.66 24.94 2.92
C ALA A 393 -5.59 23.42 2.85
N GLY A 394 -5.76 22.77 3.99
CA GLY A 394 -5.78 21.33 4.09
C GLY A 394 -6.62 20.84 5.26
N ALA A 395 -7.20 19.66 5.12
CA ALA A 395 -7.90 18.94 6.17
C ALA A 395 -7.52 17.46 6.11
N TYR A 396 -7.62 16.79 7.27
CA TYR A 396 -7.27 15.38 7.43
C TYR A 396 -8.30 14.67 8.31
N ASN A 397 -8.85 13.56 7.81
CA ASN A 397 -9.81 12.69 8.50
C ASN A 397 -10.99 13.43 9.17
N GLY A 398 -11.59 14.40 8.47
CA GLY A 398 -12.71 15.21 8.94
C GLY A 398 -12.32 16.22 10.03
N GLY A 399 -11.04 16.36 10.34
CA GLY A 399 -10.51 17.37 11.25
C GLY A 399 -10.61 18.79 10.69
N ASN A 400 -10.30 19.76 11.54
CA ASN A 400 -10.39 21.19 11.21
C ASN A 400 -9.59 21.55 9.95
N VAL A 401 -10.12 22.50 9.18
CA VAL A 401 -9.39 23.07 8.04
C VAL A 401 -8.27 23.97 8.56
N MET A 402 -7.04 23.62 8.20
CA MET A 402 -5.88 24.47 8.40
C MET A 402 -5.69 25.33 7.14
N THR A 403 -5.34 26.62 7.30
CA THR A 403 -5.14 27.55 6.19
C THR A 403 -3.88 28.37 6.40
N LEU A 404 -3.16 28.64 5.31
CA LEU A 404 -2.00 29.53 5.27
C LEU A 404 -2.17 30.54 4.13
N ALA A 405 -1.92 31.81 4.43
CA ALA A 405 -1.90 32.91 3.45
C ALA A 405 -0.58 32.90 2.66
N ALA A 406 -0.37 31.83 1.88
CA ALA A 406 0.72 31.73 0.92
C ALA A 406 0.25 30.91 -0.29
N ALA A 407 0.73 31.29 -1.47
CA ALA A 407 0.48 30.57 -2.71
C ALA A 407 1.00 29.12 -2.66
N MET A 408 0.48 28.26 -3.55
CA MET A 408 1.05 26.95 -3.78
C MET A 408 2.43 27.06 -4.44
N ASP A 409 3.46 26.68 -3.68
CA ASP A 409 4.89 26.78 -3.99
C ASP A 409 5.48 25.47 -4.52
N ALA A 410 4.64 24.48 -4.82
CA ALA A 410 5.05 23.26 -5.48
C ALA A 410 5.15 23.45 -7.00
N ASP A 411 6.30 23.11 -7.59
CA ASP A 411 6.39 22.86 -9.03
C ASP A 411 5.45 21.70 -9.42
N ARG A 412 4.51 21.98 -10.31
CA ARG A 412 3.47 21.05 -10.79
C ARG A 412 3.61 20.76 -12.29
N SER A 413 4.76 21.08 -12.89
CA SER A 413 5.10 20.77 -14.29
C SER A 413 5.14 19.27 -14.58
N ALA A 414 5.41 18.47 -13.55
CA ALA A 414 5.10 17.07 -13.47
C ALA A 414 4.42 16.75 -12.14
N ALA A 415 3.56 15.74 -12.09
CA ALA A 415 2.94 15.30 -10.85
C ALA A 415 3.02 13.78 -10.69
N TYR A 416 3.43 13.32 -9.52
CA TYR A 416 3.61 11.91 -9.20
C TYR A 416 2.81 11.55 -7.96
N LEU A 417 2.09 10.42 -8.03
CA LEU A 417 1.44 9.80 -6.88
C LEU A 417 2.48 8.96 -6.12
N GLY A 418 2.52 9.09 -4.78
CA GLY A 418 3.37 8.30 -3.89
C GLY A 418 4.86 8.64 -3.90
N ARG A 419 5.27 9.67 -4.65
CA ARG A 419 6.66 10.16 -4.70
C ARG A 419 6.78 11.55 -5.34
N ASP A 420 7.98 12.11 -5.38
CA ASP A 420 8.39 13.12 -6.37
C ASP A 420 9.26 12.48 -7.47
N GLY A 421 9.65 13.29 -8.47
CA GLY A 421 10.55 12.86 -9.54
C GLY A 421 11.92 12.38 -9.03
N THR A 422 12.38 12.86 -7.88
CA THR A 422 13.70 12.53 -7.29
C THR A 422 13.72 11.30 -6.39
N GLY A 423 12.57 10.82 -5.89
CA GLY A 423 12.49 9.62 -5.05
C GLY A 423 12.23 9.86 -3.57
N SER A 424 11.47 10.89 -3.20
CA SER A 424 10.93 11.03 -1.83
C SER A 424 9.61 10.25 -1.70
N PHE A 425 9.65 9.01 -1.20
CA PHE A 425 8.52 8.07 -1.26
C PHE A 425 7.55 8.17 -0.08
N ALA A 426 6.25 8.12 -0.39
CA ALA A 426 5.20 7.76 0.56
C ALA A 426 4.62 6.41 0.14
N ASP A 427 5.08 5.36 0.78
CA ASP A 427 4.79 3.98 0.41
C ASP A 427 3.47 3.54 0.99
N GLY A 428 2.70 2.78 0.22
CA GLY A 428 1.50 2.13 0.72
C GLY A 428 0.44 2.03 -0.35
N ARG A 429 -0.82 1.98 0.09
CA ARG A 429 -1.96 1.67 -0.78
C ARG A 429 -2.86 2.87 -0.96
N TYR A 430 -2.97 3.32 -2.19
CA TYR A 430 -3.78 4.46 -2.61
C TYR A 430 -5.17 3.98 -3.04
N GLU A 431 -6.20 4.49 -2.37
CA GLU A 431 -7.60 4.10 -2.56
C GLU A 431 -8.30 5.01 -3.58
N ALA A 432 -8.03 6.32 -3.54
CA ALA A 432 -8.52 7.25 -4.55
C ALA A 432 -7.68 8.53 -4.68
N LEU A 433 -7.74 9.13 -5.86
CA LEU A 433 -7.28 10.49 -6.16
C LEU A 433 -8.38 11.23 -6.92
N LEU A 434 -8.85 12.36 -6.38
CA LEU A 434 -9.78 13.27 -7.04
C LEU A 434 -9.14 14.65 -7.21
N VAL A 435 -9.42 15.32 -8.33
CA VAL A 435 -9.03 16.72 -8.54
C VAL A 435 -10.24 17.53 -8.98
N TRP A 436 -10.51 18.61 -8.27
CA TRP A 436 -11.50 19.63 -8.64
C TRP A 436 -10.77 20.84 -9.25
N PRO A 437 -11.24 21.37 -10.38
CA PRO A 437 -10.56 22.45 -11.13
C PRO A 437 -10.77 23.85 -10.53
N PHE A 438 -11.19 23.91 -9.26
CA PHE A 438 -11.55 25.09 -8.50
C PHE A 438 -11.18 24.90 -7.02
N ARG A 439 -11.13 25.99 -6.28
CA ARG A 439 -10.96 25.95 -4.82
C ARG A 439 -12.28 25.60 -4.14
N ILE A 440 -12.32 24.48 -3.42
CA ILE A 440 -13.48 24.05 -2.62
C ILE A 440 -13.61 24.94 -1.38
N SER A 441 -14.85 25.11 -0.88
CA SER A 441 -15.11 25.80 0.38
C SER A 441 -14.50 25.08 1.59
N GLY A 442 -14.21 25.80 2.69
CA GLY A 442 -13.64 25.19 3.90
C GLY A 442 -14.47 24.00 4.41
N ASP A 443 -15.77 24.19 4.60
CA ASP A 443 -16.68 23.13 5.09
C ASP A 443 -16.72 21.91 4.16
N ALA A 444 -16.75 22.14 2.84
CA ALA A 444 -16.71 21.04 1.88
C ALA A 444 -15.34 20.35 1.85
N LEU A 445 -14.24 21.09 2.04
CA LEU A 445 -12.89 20.52 2.12
C LEU A 445 -12.77 19.57 3.31
N GLN A 446 -13.24 19.99 4.49
CA GLN A 446 -13.29 19.16 5.69
C GLN A 446 -14.16 17.91 5.48
N ALA A 447 -15.35 18.08 4.89
CA ALA A 447 -16.26 16.97 4.60
C ALA A 447 -15.69 15.97 3.57
N LYS A 448 -14.84 16.41 2.64
CA LYS A 448 -14.17 15.54 1.67
C LYS A 448 -12.95 14.84 2.23
N ALA A 449 -12.26 15.41 3.22
CA ALA A 449 -11.06 14.86 3.84
C ALA A 449 -11.38 13.67 4.75
N VAL A 450 -12.05 12.65 4.24
CA VAL A 450 -12.45 11.44 4.97
C VAL A 450 -11.90 10.20 4.29
N THR A 451 -11.88 9.07 5.00
CA THR A 451 -11.49 7.78 4.42
C THR A 451 -12.37 7.42 3.21
N HIS A 452 -11.90 6.50 2.36
CA HIS A 452 -12.72 6.05 1.24
C HIS A 452 -14.00 5.40 1.76
N ALA A 453 -15.10 6.14 1.67
CA ALA A 453 -16.42 5.60 1.91
C ALA A 453 -16.70 4.62 0.78
N GLY A 454 -16.80 3.34 1.12
CA GLY A 454 -17.29 2.33 0.19
C GLY A 454 -18.70 2.71 -0.26
N LEU A 455 -18.84 3.53 -1.32
CA LEU A 455 -20.11 3.77 -2.00
C LEU A 455 -20.79 2.41 -2.24
N PRO A 456 -22.03 2.21 -1.77
CA PRO A 456 -22.77 1.00 -2.09
C PRO A 456 -22.80 0.89 -3.62
N ASP A 457 -22.34 -0.25 -4.12
CA ASP A 457 -22.40 -0.56 -5.53
C ASP A 457 -23.89 -0.54 -5.91
N LEU A 458 -24.33 0.39 -6.76
CA LEU A 458 -25.68 0.34 -7.36
C LEU A 458 -25.83 -0.86 -8.32
N ARG A 459 -25.01 -1.90 -8.14
CA ARG A 459 -25.19 -3.23 -8.70
C ARG A 459 -26.20 -3.99 -7.85
N HIS A 460 -27.48 -3.67 -8.07
CA HIS A 460 -28.41 -4.78 -8.26
C HIS A 460 -27.93 -5.51 -9.52
N ARG A 461 -27.02 -6.49 -9.34
CA ARG A 461 -26.83 -7.57 -10.31
C ARG A 461 -28.04 -8.47 -10.16
N ASN A 462 -28.85 -8.60 -11.21
CA ASN A 462 -29.73 -9.74 -11.32
C ASN A 462 -28.84 -11.00 -11.41
N PRO A 463 -29.06 -12.03 -10.59
CA PRO A 463 -28.35 -13.29 -10.71
C PRO A 463 -28.86 -14.00 -11.97
N GLY A 464 -28.22 -13.78 -13.12
CA GLY A 464 -28.65 -14.40 -14.37
C GLY A 464 -27.82 -14.12 -15.63
N GLU A 465 -27.02 -13.05 -15.68
CA GLU A 465 -26.22 -12.75 -16.88
C GLU A 465 -24.84 -13.40 -16.78
N ARG A 466 -24.63 -14.46 -17.57
CA ARG A 466 -23.31 -15.06 -17.82
C ARG A 466 -22.51 -14.14 -18.74
N GLU A 467 -21.27 -13.87 -18.38
CA GLU A 467 -20.29 -13.17 -19.23
C GLU A 467 -19.92 -14.08 -20.42
N PHE A 468 -19.96 -13.51 -21.63
CA PHE A 468 -19.29 -14.01 -22.83
C PHE A 468 -18.01 -13.22 -23.05
#